data_AF-A0AAD1B1S2-F1
#
_entry.id   AF-A0AAD1B1S2-F1
#
_cell.length_a   1.000
_cell.length_b   1.000
_cell.length_c   1.000
_cell.angle_alpha   90.00
_cell.angle_beta   90.00
_cell.angle_gamma   90.00
#
_symmetry.space_group_name_H-M   'P 1'
#
loop_
_entity.id
_entity.type
_entity.pdbx_description
1 polymer ?
#
loop_
_entity_poly.entity_id
_entity_poly.type
_entity_poly.pdbx_seq_one_letter_code
_entity_poly.pdbx_strand_id
1 'polypeptide(L)'
;MSNLTTWLPILSLVVAALAVFVGPFVSFQVAKSQSKVSLKVANKQIIAPMRQIWINKLRDLVAEILGKSAHYYGAGFEEREDSEYLHITELEYRLQLLLNTSETDHKQLITHVRSLINSLAKSGAEQDEAFRASHKAVSELTPKILKREWDRTKSEI
;
A
#
# COMPACT_ATOMS: atom_id res chain seq x y z
N MET A 1 -34.58 -7.98 67.39
CA MET A 1 -34.90 -8.13 65.95
C MET A 1 -35.34 -6.82 65.28
N SER A 2 -35.77 -5.77 66.01
CA SER A 2 -36.25 -4.48 65.45
C SER A 2 -35.18 -3.59 64.80
N ASN A 3 -33.91 -3.66 65.22
CA ASN A 3 -32.87 -2.84 64.62
C ASN A 3 -32.50 -3.33 63.21
N LEU A 4 -32.51 -4.65 62.97
CA LEU A 4 -32.16 -5.22 61.66
C LEU A 4 -33.15 -4.77 60.56
N THR A 5 -34.44 -4.70 60.90
CA THR A 5 -35.50 -4.27 59.97
C THR A 5 -35.39 -2.80 59.56
N THR A 6 -34.76 -1.96 60.37
CA THR A 6 -34.55 -0.53 60.05
C THR A 6 -33.28 -0.30 59.22
N TRP A 7 -32.23 -1.10 59.42
CA TRP A 7 -30.98 -0.99 58.65
C TRP A 7 -31.04 -1.65 57.26
N LEU A 8 -31.86 -2.69 57.11
CA LEU A 8 -32.11 -3.38 55.83
C LEU A 8 -32.48 -2.44 54.67
N PRO A 9 -33.47 -1.53 54.78
CA PRO A 9 -33.84 -0.63 53.68
C PRO A 9 -32.73 0.39 53.37
N ILE A 10 -31.98 0.86 54.37
CA ILE A 10 -30.86 1.80 54.18
C ILE A 10 -29.74 1.12 53.40
N LEU A 11 -29.35 -0.10 53.80
CA LEU A 11 -28.35 -0.90 53.09
C LEU A 11 -28.80 -1.23 51.66
N SER A 12 -30.07 -1.58 51.48
CA SER A 12 -30.64 -1.86 50.16
C SER A 12 -30.61 -0.63 49.25
N LEU A 13 -30.89 0.56 49.79
CA LEU A 13 -30.83 1.82 49.06
C LEU A 13 -29.40 2.20 48.66
N VAL A 14 -28.42 1.95 49.54
CA VAL A 14 -27.00 2.17 49.23
C VAL A 14 -26.52 1.23 48.13
N VAL A 15 -26.88 -0.06 48.20
CA VAL A 15 -26.54 -1.04 47.16
C VAL A 15 -27.20 -0.67 45.83
N ALA A 16 -28.48 -0.27 45.84
CA ALA A 16 -29.18 0.18 44.65
C ALA A 16 -28.54 1.44 44.05
N ALA A 17 -28.18 2.43 44.88
CA ALA A 17 -27.50 3.64 44.42
C ALA A 17 -26.14 3.30 43.78
N LEU A 18 -25.32 2.46 44.43
CA LEU A 18 -24.04 2.03 43.88
C LEU A 18 -24.20 1.29 42.55
N ALA A 19 -25.20 0.41 42.42
CA ALA A 19 -25.47 -0.31 41.18
C ALA A 19 -25.80 0.64 40.00
N VAL A 20 -26.57 1.70 40.27
CA VAL A 20 -26.95 2.73 39.27
C VAL A 20 -25.75 3.54 38.78
N PHE A 21 -24.69 3.71 39.58
CA PHE A 21 -23.49 4.44 39.16
C PHE A 21 -22.40 3.53 38.59
N VAL A 22 -22.14 2.37 39.22
CA VAL A 22 -21.05 1.46 38.83
C VAL A 22 -21.36 0.78 37.49
N GLY A 23 -22.61 0.37 37.25
CA GLY A 23 -23.01 -0.28 36.01
C GLY A 23 -22.76 0.59 34.77
N PRO A 24 -23.30 1.81 34.71
CA PRO A 24 -23.04 2.75 33.61
C PRO A 24 -21.56 3.15 33.49
N PHE A 25 -20.85 3.33 34.61
CA PHE A 25 -19.42 3.69 34.58
C PHE A 25 -18.55 2.61 33.92
N VAL A 26 -18.73 1.34 34.34
CA VAL A 26 -18.03 0.21 33.73
C VAL A 26 -18.46 0.05 32.26
N SER A 27 -19.75 0.16 31.97
CA SER A 27 -20.29 0.08 30.59
C SER A 27 -19.68 1.15 29.69
N PHE A 28 -19.54 2.38 30.18
CA PHE A 28 -18.90 3.47 29.45
C PHE A 28 -17.42 3.19 29.16
N GLN A 29 -16.67 2.68 30.15
CA GLN A 29 -15.26 2.36 29.97
C GLN A 29 -15.05 1.20 28.98
N VAL A 30 -15.90 0.17 29.05
CA VAL A 30 -15.90 -0.95 28.11
C VAL A 30 -16.27 -0.47 26.71
N ALA A 31 -17.32 0.34 26.54
CA ALA A 31 -17.73 0.89 25.25
C ALA A 31 -16.63 1.75 24.62
N LYS A 32 -15.92 2.56 25.42
CA LYS A 32 -14.77 3.36 24.96
C LYS A 32 -13.60 2.47 24.50
N SER A 33 -13.35 1.36 25.21
CA SER A 33 -12.33 0.39 24.81
C SER A 33 -12.71 -0.34 23.52
N GLN A 34 -13.95 -0.82 23.43
CA GLN A 34 -14.50 -1.49 22.25
C GLN A 34 -14.46 -0.58 21.02
N SER A 35 -14.85 0.69 21.14
CA SER A 35 -14.79 1.66 20.04
C SER A 35 -13.36 1.82 19.48
N LYS A 36 -12.35 1.91 20.35
CA LYS A 36 -10.94 1.98 19.93
C LYS A 36 -10.48 0.70 19.23
N VAL A 37 -10.89 -0.47 19.73
CA VAL A 37 -10.56 -1.76 19.14
C VAL A 37 -11.23 -1.91 17.78
N SER A 38 -12.53 -1.61 17.67
CA SER A 38 -13.29 -1.65 16.42
C SER A 38 -12.71 -0.72 15.36
N LEU A 39 -12.27 0.48 15.74
CA LEU A 39 -11.62 1.40 14.81
C LEU A 39 -10.27 0.87 14.31
N LYS A 40 -9.47 0.25 15.19
CA LYS A 40 -8.23 -0.42 14.79
C LYS A 40 -8.48 -1.58 13.82
N VAL A 41 -9.48 -2.42 14.12
CA VAL A 41 -9.85 -3.55 13.26
C VAL A 41 -10.37 -3.06 11.90
N ALA A 42 -11.25 -2.06 11.89
CA ALA A 42 -11.77 -1.47 10.66
C ALA A 42 -10.65 -0.86 9.80
N ASN A 43 -9.72 -0.12 10.42
CA ASN A 43 -8.57 0.44 9.69
C ASN A 43 -7.72 -0.67 9.07
N LYS A 44 -7.44 -1.75 9.80
CA LYS A 44 -6.69 -2.90 9.26
C LYS A 44 -7.43 -3.58 8.11
N GLN A 45 -8.74 -3.76 8.24
CA GLN A 45 -9.60 -4.36 7.21
C GLN A 45 -9.66 -3.53 5.92
N ILE A 46 -9.42 -2.21 5.98
CA ILE A 46 -9.42 -1.34 4.80
C ILE A 46 -8.00 -1.21 4.21
N ILE A 47 -6.98 -1.03 5.05
CA ILE A 47 -5.62 -0.72 4.60
C ILE A 47 -5.00 -1.92 3.87
N ALA A 48 -5.10 -3.14 4.41
CA ALA A 48 -4.44 -4.30 3.81
C ALA A 48 -4.96 -4.61 2.39
N PRO A 49 -6.29 -4.59 2.11
CA PRO A 49 -6.78 -4.72 0.74
C PRO A 49 -6.34 -3.58 -0.19
N MET A 50 -6.32 -2.33 0.28
CA MET A 50 -5.84 -1.20 -0.52
C MET A 50 -4.35 -1.35 -0.89
N ARG A 51 -3.52 -1.80 0.05
CA ARG A 51 -2.10 -2.09 -0.19
C ARG A 51 -1.93 -3.25 -1.17
N GLN A 52 -2.73 -4.31 -1.05
CA GLN A 52 -2.71 -5.42 -2.01
C GLN A 52 -3.05 -4.96 -3.43
N ILE A 53 -4.08 -4.11 -3.58
CA ILE A 53 -4.45 -3.53 -4.88
C ILE A 53 -3.30 -2.69 -5.44
N TRP A 54 -2.66 -1.86 -4.61
CA TRP A 54 -1.50 -1.08 -5.02
C TRP A 54 -0.33 -1.97 -5.47
N ILE A 55 -0.01 -3.04 -4.73
CA ILE A 55 1.05 -4.01 -5.07
C ILE A 55 0.76 -4.65 -6.45
N ASN A 56 -0.48 -5.07 -6.68
CA ASN A 56 -0.87 -5.68 -7.94
C ASN A 56 -0.77 -4.67 -9.10
N LYS A 57 -1.28 -3.45 -8.91
CA LYS A 57 -1.15 -2.37 -9.91
C LYS A 57 0.30 -2.07 -10.26
N LEU A 58 1.19 -2.03 -9.27
CA LEU A 58 2.62 -1.81 -9.53
C LEU A 58 3.22 -2.96 -10.33
N ARG A 59 2.90 -4.21 -9.99
CA ARG A 59 3.36 -5.40 -10.72
C ARG A 59 2.94 -5.36 -12.18
N ASP A 60 1.66 -5.10 -12.43
CA ASP A 60 1.09 -5.12 -13.78
C ASP A 60 1.69 -3.97 -14.62
N LEU A 61 1.81 -2.78 -14.03
CA LEU A 61 2.35 -1.61 -14.71
C LEU A 61 3.82 -1.80 -15.09
N VAL A 62 4.66 -2.32 -14.18
CA VAL A 62 6.07 -2.58 -14.50
C VAL A 62 6.21 -3.70 -15.53
N ALA A 63 5.39 -4.75 -15.44
CA ALA A 63 5.40 -5.83 -16.42
C ALA A 63 5.06 -5.31 -17.82
N GLU A 64 4.06 -4.43 -17.92
CA GLU A 64 3.68 -3.81 -19.19
C GLU A 64 4.78 -2.90 -19.74
N ILE A 65 5.40 -2.06 -18.90
CA ILE A 65 6.54 -1.21 -19.28
C ILE A 65 7.69 -2.06 -19.84
N LEU A 66 8.10 -3.10 -19.10
CA LEU A 66 9.22 -3.97 -19.52
C LEU A 66 8.89 -4.69 -20.83
N GLY A 67 7.71 -5.32 -20.91
CA GLY A 67 7.29 -6.06 -22.09
C GLY A 67 7.22 -5.18 -23.34
N LYS A 68 6.51 -4.05 -23.26
CA LYS A 68 6.38 -3.12 -24.40
C LYS A 68 7.72 -2.50 -24.78
N SER A 69 8.54 -2.11 -23.81
CA SER A 69 9.88 -1.58 -24.10
C SER A 69 10.76 -2.61 -24.79
N ALA A 70 10.72 -3.89 -24.38
CA ALA A 70 11.47 -4.97 -25.01
C ALA A 70 11.00 -5.25 -26.44
N HIS A 71 9.68 -5.29 -26.68
CA HIS A 71 9.12 -5.45 -28.01
C HIS A 71 9.46 -4.27 -28.93
N TYR A 72 9.25 -3.04 -28.46
CA TYR A 72 9.57 -1.82 -29.21
C TYR A 72 11.07 -1.72 -29.53
N TYR A 73 11.92 -2.13 -28.58
CA TYR A 73 13.37 -2.23 -28.81
C TYR A 73 13.70 -3.24 -29.92
N GLY A 74 13.11 -4.43 -29.87
CA GLY A 74 13.39 -5.54 -30.79
C GLY A 74 12.79 -5.40 -32.20
N ALA A 75 11.70 -4.65 -32.39
CA ALA A 75 11.04 -4.46 -33.68
C ALA A 75 11.91 -3.77 -34.75
N GLY A 76 13.01 -3.11 -34.34
CA GLY A 76 13.84 -2.32 -35.24
C GLY A 76 13.20 -0.97 -35.59
N PHE A 77 14.00 -0.02 -36.06
CA PHE A 77 13.56 1.39 -36.18
C PHE A 77 12.48 1.62 -37.24
N GLU A 78 12.38 0.75 -38.25
CA GLU A 78 11.45 0.90 -39.37
C GLU A 78 10.01 0.48 -39.02
N GLU A 79 9.84 -0.41 -38.04
CA GLU A 79 8.54 -0.95 -37.63
C GLU A 79 7.94 -0.23 -36.41
N ARG A 80 8.63 0.78 -35.88
CA ARG A 80 8.21 1.50 -34.67
C ARG A 80 7.12 2.51 -34.98
N GLU A 81 6.01 2.40 -34.27
CA GLU A 81 4.96 3.42 -34.30
C GLU A 81 5.12 4.43 -33.16
N ASP A 82 4.84 5.70 -33.45
CA ASP A 82 4.81 6.77 -32.43
C ASP A 82 3.73 6.49 -31.37
N SER A 83 2.63 5.84 -31.75
CA SER A 83 1.54 5.42 -30.87
C SER A 83 2.04 4.49 -29.74
N GLU A 84 2.95 3.56 -30.04
CA GLU A 84 3.53 2.63 -29.08
C GLU A 84 4.48 3.35 -28.12
N TYR A 85 5.30 4.26 -28.65
CA TYR A 85 6.21 5.06 -27.84
C TYR A 85 5.46 6.02 -26.90
N LEU A 86 4.38 6.64 -27.39
CA LEU A 86 3.47 7.44 -26.60
C LEU A 86 2.86 6.61 -25.46
N HIS A 87 2.41 5.38 -25.74
CA HIS A 87 1.85 4.49 -24.73
C HIS A 87 2.89 4.11 -23.67
N ILE A 88 4.11 3.77 -24.06
CA ILE A 88 5.21 3.51 -23.11
C ILE A 88 5.47 4.72 -22.22
N THR A 89 5.44 5.92 -22.79
CA THR A 89 5.60 7.18 -22.06
C THR A 89 4.43 7.44 -21.09
N GLU A 90 3.19 7.13 -21.48
CA GLU A 90 2.04 7.18 -20.56
C GLU A 90 2.24 6.27 -19.34
N LEU A 91 2.69 5.04 -19.57
CA LEU A 91 2.94 4.07 -18.50
C LEU A 91 4.02 4.58 -17.53
N GLU A 92 5.05 5.27 -18.02
CA GLU A 92 6.05 5.94 -17.18
C GLU A 92 5.41 6.94 -16.23
N TYR A 93 4.60 7.86 -16.74
CA TYR A 93 3.96 8.88 -15.92
C TYR A 93 2.99 8.26 -14.91
N ARG A 94 2.27 7.21 -15.31
CA ARG A 94 1.43 6.44 -14.39
C ARG A 94 2.25 5.81 -13.26
N LEU A 95 3.46 5.31 -13.55
CA LEU A 95 4.35 4.76 -12.54
C LEU A 95 4.82 5.84 -11.56
N GLN A 96 5.18 7.02 -12.08
CA GLN A 96 5.57 8.16 -11.24
C GLN A 96 4.46 8.59 -10.29
N LEU A 97 3.20 8.59 -10.75
CA LEU A 97 2.04 8.93 -9.93
C LEU A 97 1.69 7.84 -8.91
N LEU A 98 1.97 6.58 -9.23
CA LEU A 98 1.69 5.43 -8.36
C LEU A 98 2.68 5.34 -7.19
N LEU A 99 3.93 5.75 -7.41
CA LEU A 99 5.04 5.58 -6.47
C LEU A 99 5.21 6.78 -5.52
N ASN A 100 5.59 6.48 -4.29
CA ASN A 100 5.94 7.49 -3.30
C ASN A 100 7.39 7.95 -3.46
N THR A 101 7.60 9.20 -3.89
CA THR A 101 8.94 9.76 -4.12
C THR A 101 9.70 10.10 -2.84
N SER A 102 9.16 9.90 -1.63
CA SER A 102 9.97 10.01 -0.41
C SER A 102 10.84 8.77 -0.16
N GLU A 103 10.53 7.64 -0.79
CA GLU A 103 11.25 6.38 -0.62
C GLU A 103 12.36 6.22 -1.66
N THR A 104 13.56 5.83 -1.21
CA THR A 104 14.77 5.79 -2.06
C THR A 104 14.66 4.79 -3.21
N ASP A 105 14.14 3.60 -2.96
CA ASP A 105 13.98 2.57 -4.00
C ASP A 105 12.89 2.92 -5.01
N HIS A 106 11.85 3.63 -4.60
CA HIS A 106 10.86 4.18 -5.53
C HIS A 106 11.49 5.22 -6.46
N LYS A 107 12.31 6.14 -5.93
CA LYS A 107 13.07 7.09 -6.77
C LYS A 107 13.97 6.35 -7.76
N GLN A 108 14.71 5.35 -7.29
CA GLN A 108 15.59 4.53 -8.15
C GLN A 108 14.82 3.82 -9.25
N LEU A 109 13.65 3.24 -8.93
CA LEU A 109 12.80 2.58 -9.92
C LEU A 109 12.36 3.56 -11.01
N ILE A 110 11.91 4.77 -10.64
CA ILE A 110 11.56 5.82 -11.61
C ILE A 110 12.77 6.20 -12.47
N THR A 111 13.95 6.37 -11.87
CA THR A 111 15.18 6.68 -12.61
C THR A 111 15.55 5.58 -13.61
N HIS A 112 15.47 4.30 -13.20
CA HIS A 112 15.78 3.19 -14.10
C HIS A 112 14.77 3.07 -15.24
N VAL A 113 13.48 3.28 -14.97
CA VAL A 113 12.45 3.28 -16.03
C VAL A 113 12.64 4.46 -16.99
N ARG A 114 12.98 5.66 -16.51
CA ARG A 114 13.34 6.80 -17.39
C ARG A 114 14.53 6.49 -18.27
N SER A 115 15.57 5.90 -17.70
CA SER A 115 16.76 5.50 -18.44
C SER A 115 16.41 4.46 -19.53
N LEU A 116 15.57 3.49 -19.18
CA LEU A 116 15.05 2.49 -20.11
C LEU A 116 14.33 3.14 -21.30
N ILE A 117 13.38 4.05 -21.04
CA ILE A 117 12.59 4.67 -22.10
C ILE A 117 13.44 5.62 -22.95
N ASN A 118 14.33 6.40 -22.33
CA ASN A 118 15.26 7.28 -23.06
C ASN A 118 16.18 6.51 -24.01
N SER A 119 16.57 5.28 -23.64
CA SER A 119 17.40 4.43 -24.50
C SER A 119 16.66 3.93 -25.74
N LEU A 120 15.32 3.96 -25.76
CA LEU A 120 14.53 3.59 -26.94
C LEU A 120 14.60 4.64 -28.05
N ALA A 121 14.84 5.90 -27.71
CA ALA A 121 14.73 7.02 -28.66
C ALA A 121 15.85 7.06 -29.72
N LYS A 122 16.95 6.34 -29.52
CA LYS A 122 18.14 6.38 -30.40
C LYS A 122 18.72 4.99 -30.60
N SER A 123 19.39 4.78 -31.74
CA SER A 123 20.20 3.59 -32.00
C SER A 123 21.66 3.82 -31.60
N GLY A 124 22.34 2.76 -31.18
CA GLY A 124 23.78 2.80 -30.91
C GLY A 124 24.20 1.81 -29.83
N ALA A 125 25.47 1.41 -29.85
CA ALA A 125 26.00 0.44 -28.89
C ALA A 125 25.86 0.90 -27.42
N GLU A 126 26.04 2.20 -27.17
CA GLU A 126 25.86 2.81 -25.85
C GLU A 126 24.39 2.74 -25.41
N GLN A 127 23.44 3.04 -26.32
CA GLN A 127 22.01 2.98 -26.04
C GLN A 127 21.55 1.54 -25.82
N ASP A 128 22.10 0.59 -26.56
CA ASP A 128 21.82 -0.83 -26.39
C ASP A 128 22.30 -1.34 -25.02
N GLU A 129 23.48 -0.91 -24.58
CA GLU A 129 23.98 -1.20 -23.24
C GLU A 129 23.11 -0.55 -22.16
N ALA A 130 22.77 0.72 -22.33
CA ALA A 130 21.89 1.46 -21.42
C ALA A 130 20.51 0.82 -21.30
N PHE A 131 19.94 0.35 -22.42
CA PHE A 131 18.67 -0.38 -22.46
C PHE A 131 18.76 -1.67 -21.65
N ARG A 132 19.75 -2.52 -21.94
CA ARG A 132 19.95 -3.80 -21.24
C ARG A 132 20.19 -3.59 -19.74
N ALA A 133 21.03 -2.63 -19.38
CA ALA A 133 21.34 -2.31 -17.99
C ALA A 133 20.10 -1.80 -17.23
N SER A 134 19.35 -0.86 -17.82
CA SER A 134 18.15 -0.28 -17.22
C SER A 134 17.02 -1.31 -17.11
N HIS A 135 16.79 -2.10 -18.16
CA HIS A 135 15.81 -3.19 -18.17
C HIS A 135 16.09 -4.19 -17.04
N LYS A 136 17.36 -4.62 -16.91
CA LYS A 136 17.80 -5.50 -15.82
C LYS A 136 17.57 -4.85 -14.45
N ALA A 137 17.99 -3.60 -14.26
CA ALA A 137 17.82 -2.89 -12.99
C ALA A 137 16.35 -2.79 -12.56
N VAL A 138 15.43 -2.46 -13.48
CA VAL A 138 13.98 -2.42 -13.21
C VAL A 138 13.48 -3.81 -12.80
N SER A 139 13.88 -4.85 -13.54
CA SER A 139 13.46 -6.24 -13.28
C SER A 139 13.96 -6.80 -11.93
N GLU A 140 15.11 -6.32 -11.45
CA GLU A 140 15.69 -6.75 -10.18
C GLU A 140 15.19 -5.92 -8.98
N LEU A 141 14.92 -4.63 -9.18
CA LEU A 141 14.48 -3.74 -8.11
C LEU A 141 12.99 -3.93 -7.78
N THR A 142 12.16 -4.13 -8.79
CA THR A 142 10.70 -4.25 -8.63
C THR A 142 10.30 -5.37 -7.66
N PRO A 143 10.82 -6.61 -7.76
CA PRO A 143 10.50 -7.67 -6.81
C PRO A 143 10.90 -7.33 -5.36
N LYS A 144 11.97 -6.56 -5.15
CA LYS A 144 12.41 -6.13 -3.81
C LYS A 144 11.39 -5.18 -3.18
N ILE A 145 10.92 -4.20 -3.95
CA ILE A 145 9.85 -3.28 -3.52
C ILE A 145 8.57 -4.06 -3.22
N LEU A 146 8.12 -4.91 -4.15
CA LEU A 146 6.91 -5.71 -3.98
C LEU A 146 6.99 -6.63 -2.75
N LYS A 147 8.15 -7.25 -2.50
CA LYS A 147 8.37 -8.12 -1.35
C LYS A 147 8.31 -7.34 -0.03
N ARG A 148 8.97 -6.18 0.04
CA ARG A 148 8.92 -5.30 1.21
C ARG A 148 7.49 -4.85 1.52
N GLU A 149 6.75 -4.41 0.51
CA GLU A 149 5.36 -3.96 0.68
C GLU A 149 4.43 -5.11 1.05
N TRP A 150 4.65 -6.30 0.50
CA TRP A 150 3.93 -7.51 0.90
C TRP A 150 4.15 -7.88 2.37
N ASP A 151 5.39 -7.78 2.84
CA ASP A 151 5.71 -8.06 4.25
C ASP A 151 5.10 -6.99 5.18
N ARG A 152 4.99 -5.72 4.74
CA ARG A 152 4.21 -4.68 5.42
C ARG A 152 2.72 -5.03 5.47
N THR A 153 2.11 -5.44 4.34
CA THR A 153 0.70 -5.86 4.30
C THR A 153 0.43 -6.99 5.29
N LYS A 154 1.31 -7.99 5.35
CA LYS A 154 1.17 -9.13 6.28
C LYS A 154 1.14 -8.73 7.75
N SER A 155 1.86 -7.67 8.13
CA SER A 155 1.86 -7.17 9.50
C SER A 155 0.58 -6.40 9.86
N GLU A 156 -0.15 -5.93 8.85
CA GLU A 156 -1.38 -5.17 8.99
C GLU A 156 -2.61 -6.08 9.11
N ILE A 157 -2.58 -7.25 8.47
CA ILE A 157 -3.56 -8.35 8.61
C ILE A 157 -3.52 -8.91 10.05
#